data_AF-A0A933E546-F1
#
_entry.id   AF-A0A933E546-F1
#
_cell.length_a   1.000
_cell.length_b   1.000
_cell.length_c   1.000
_cell.angle_alpha   90.00
_cell.angle_beta   90.00
_cell.angle_gamma   90.00
#
_symmetry.space_group_name_H-M   'P 1'
#
loop_
_entity.id
_entity.type
_entity.pdbx_description
1 polymer ?
#
loop_
_entity_poly.entity_id
_entity_poly.type
_entity_poly.pdbx_seq_one_letter_code
_entity_poly.pdbx_strand_id
1 'polypeptide(L)' 'MSPEEILLLTLRDELYDGSWERMHNDLRDRLHGKPYVFKLVHRIEEDILRIDRLRAYEGEHGVNLARYVRV' A
#
# COMPACT_ATOMS: atom_id res chain seq x y z
N MET A 1 -9.42 -8.78 -5.61
CA MET A 1 -8.92 -7.78 -4.67
C MET A 1 -9.74 -7.83 -3.40
N SER A 2 -9.09 -7.94 -2.24
CA SER A 2 -9.75 -7.85 -0.94
C SER A 2 -10.01 -6.39 -0.54
N PRO A 3 -10.93 -6.10 0.39
CA PRO A 3 -11.15 -4.74 0.89
C PRO A 3 -9.87 -4.07 1.42
N GLU A 4 -8.97 -4.84 2.01
CA GLU A 4 -7.67 -4.35 2.50
C GLU A 4 -6.76 -3.93 1.34
N GLU A 5 -6.71 -4.71 0.27
CA GLU A 5 -5.94 -4.35 -0.93
C GLU A 5 -6.50 -3.08 -1.60
N ILE A 6 -7.83 -2.93 -1.64
CA ILE A 6 -8.49 -1.72 -2.15
C ILE A 6 -8.12 -0.52 -1.27
N LEU A 7 -8.20 -0.67 0.06
CA LEU A 7 -7.82 0.37 1.00
C LEU A 7 -6.36 0.79 0.82
N LEU A 8 -5.44 -0.16 0.64
CA LEU A 8 -4.01 0.12 0.42
C LEU A 8 -3.79 0.90 -0.88
N LEU A 9 -4.48 0.54 -1.97
CA LEU A 9 -4.45 1.28 -3.23
C LEU A 9 -4.95 2.72 -3.06
N THR A 10 -6.08 2.91 -2.37
CA THR A 10 -6.62 4.25 -2.09
C THR A 10 -5.65 5.08 -1.27
N LEU A 11 -5.08 4.53 -0.20
CA LEU A 11 -4.16 5.26 0.67
C LEU A 11 -2.85 5.61 -0.04
N ARG A 12 -2.34 4.73 -0.89
CA ARG A 12 -1.17 5.01 -1.73
C ARG A 12 -1.38 6.27 -2.58
N ASP A 13 -2.54 6.39 -3.22
CA ASP A 13 -2.82 7.51 -4.12
C ASP A 13 -3.09 8.80 -3.34
N GLU A 14 -3.87 8.74 -2.26
CA GLU A 14 -4.26 9.92 -1.47
C GLU A 14 -3.13 10.49 -0.58
N LEU A 15 -2.25 9.63 -0.04
CA LEU A 15 -1.25 10.04 0.96
C LEU A 15 0.20 9.99 0.47
N TYR A 16 0.47 9.22 -0.59
CA TYR A 16 1.84 8.95 -1.05
C TYR A 16 2.05 9.30 -2.52
N ASP A 17 1.16 10.09 -3.13
CA ASP A 17 1.22 10.52 -4.53
C ASP A 17 1.34 9.34 -5.52
N GLY A 18 0.72 8.20 -5.18
CA GLY A 18 0.79 6.97 -5.97
C GLY A 18 2.11 6.17 -5.81
N SER A 19 3.00 6.56 -4.91
CA SER A 19 4.28 5.88 -4.69
C SER A 19 4.17 4.71 -3.71
N TRP A 20 4.28 3.48 -4.24
CA TRP A 20 4.45 2.29 -3.40
C TRP A 20 5.69 2.34 -2.51
N GLU A 21 6.78 2.93 -3.00
CA GLU A 21 8.03 2.99 -2.25
C GLU A 21 7.89 3.82 -0.98
N ARG A 22 7.26 5.01 -1.07
CA ARG A 22 7.02 5.86 0.09
C ARG A 22 6.10 5.18 1.11
N MET A 23 5.01 4.58 0.65
CA MET A 23 4.08 3.86 1.53
C MET A 23 4.76 2.67 2.23
N HIS A 24 5.52 1.88 1.49
CA HIS A 24 6.25 0.73 2.03
C HIS A 24 7.30 1.16 3.07
N ASN A 25 8.03 2.26 2.82
CA ASN A 25 8.99 2.80 3.77
C ASN A 25 8.30 3.29 5.07
N ASP A 26 7.15 3.96 4.97
CA ASP A 26 6.39 4.40 6.14
C ASP A 26 5.92 3.21 7.03
N LEU A 27 5.45 2.13 6.41
CA LEU A 27 5.08 0.91 7.13
C LEU A 27 6.28 0.24 7.82
N ARG A 28 7.45 0.25 7.18
CA ARG A 28 8.70 -0.26 7.79
C ARG A 28 9.19 0.63 8.92
N ASP A 29 9.04 1.94 8.81
CA ASP A 29 9.38 2.86 9.88
C ASP A 29 8.45 2.68 11.09
N ARG A 30 7.16 2.41 10.84
CA ARG A 30 6.20 2.04 11.88
C ARG A 30 6.58 0.74 12.61
N LEU A 31 7.05 -0.29 11.90
CA LEU A 31 7.55 -1.52 12.53
C LEU A 31 8.72 -1.26 13.49
N HIS A 32 9.54 -0.25 13.20
CA HIS A 32 10.68 0.12 14.04
C HIS A 32 10.36 1.20 15.08
N GLY A 33 9.09 1.58 15.26
CA GLY A 33 8.68 2.58 16.26
C GLY A 33 9.06 4.02 15.91
N LYS A 34 9.35 4.31 14.63
CA LYS A 34 9.60 5.68 14.15
C LYS A 34 8.28 6.41 13.83
N PRO A 35 8.29 7.75 13.69
CA PRO A 35 7.13 8.50 13.23
C PRO A 35 6.59 7.95 11.89
N TYR A 36 5.27 7.91 11.75
CA TYR A 36 4.57 7.35 10.58
C TYR A 36 3.34 8.20 10.22
N VAL A 37 2.85 8.09 8.97
CA VAL A 37 1.79 8.96 8.43
C VAL A 37 0.39 8.55 8.91
N PHE A 38 0.09 7.24 9.03
CA PHE A 38 -1.25 6.78 9.40
C PHE A 38 -1.30 5.36 10.03
N LYS A 39 -2.44 5.01 10.67
CA LYS A 39 -2.62 3.73 11.37
C LYS A 39 -3.59 2.79 10.63
N LEU A 40 -3.06 1.71 10.07
CA LEU A 40 -3.84 0.56 9.59
C LEU A 40 -4.42 -0.26 10.76
N VAL A 41 -5.62 -0.80 10.55
CA VAL A 41 -6.34 -1.68 11.48
C VAL A 41 -5.74 -3.11 11.49
N HIS A 42 -5.11 -3.52 10.39
CA HIS A 42 -4.50 -4.84 10.23
C HIS A 42 -3.04 -4.90 10.72
N ARG A 43 -2.50 -6.13 10.79
CA ARG A 43 -1.09 -6.35 11.14
C ARG A 43 -0.20 -5.81 10.04
N ILE A 44 0.74 -4.92 10.41
CA ILE A 44 1.62 -4.21 9.47
C ILE A 44 2.37 -5.17 8.54
N GLU A 45 2.83 -6.31 9.06
CA GLU A 45 3.54 -7.33 8.27
C GLU A 45 2.68 -7.91 7.14
N GLU A 46 1.38 -8.12 7.38
CA GLU A 46 0.48 -8.61 6.33
C GLU A 46 0.22 -7.56 5.26
N ASP A 47 0.14 -6.28 5.66
CA ASP A 47 -0.06 -5.18 4.72
C ASP A 47 1.17 -4.96 3.84
N ILE A 48 2.38 -5.15 4.39
CA ILE A 48 3.62 -5.20 3.59
C ILE A 48 3.54 -6.31 2.53
N LEU A 49 3.15 -7.53 2.93
CA LEU A 49 2.99 -8.65 1.99
C LEU A 49 1.91 -8.40 0.92
N ARG A 50 0.85 -7.63 1.24
CA ARG A 50 -0.16 -7.20 0.25
C ARG A 50 0.44 -6.19 -0.72
N ILE A 51 1.15 -5.18 -0.22
CA ILE A 51 1.83 -4.16 -1.05
C ILE A 51 2.83 -4.79 -2.00
N ASP A 52 3.67 -5.72 -1.52
CA ASP A 52 4.67 -6.37 -2.37
C ASP A 52 4.02 -7.12 -3.54
N ARG A 53 2.90 -7.82 -3.29
CA ARG A 53 2.14 -8.51 -4.33
C ARG A 53 1.51 -7.54 -5.32
N LEU A 54 0.87 -6.46 -4.84
CA LEU A 54 0.24 -5.45 -5.70
C LEU A 54 1.28 -4.73 -6.57
N ARG A 55 2.40 -4.30 -5.97
CA ARG A 55 3.51 -3.65 -6.66
C ARG A 55 4.13 -4.57 -7.71
N ALA A 56 4.35 -5.83 -7.39
CA ALA A 56 4.88 -6.80 -8.34
C ALA A 56 3.92 -6.99 -9.53
N TYR A 57 2.63 -7.13 -9.26
CA TYR A 57 1.61 -7.27 -10.30
C TYR A 57 1.54 -6.05 -11.24
N GLU A 58 1.50 -4.84 -10.67
CA GLU A 58 1.51 -3.59 -11.45
C GLU A 58 2.78 -3.47 -12.30
N GLY A 59 3.94 -3.83 -11.75
CA GLY A 59 5.21 -3.82 -12.47
C GLY A 59 5.29 -4.83 -13.61
N GLU A 60 4.81 -6.06 -13.38
CA GLU A 60 4.79 -7.13 -14.39
C GLU A 60 3.86 -6.80 -15.57
N HIS A 61 2.70 -6.20 -15.28
CA HIS A 61 1.67 -5.96 -16.29
C HIS A 61 1.67 -4.53 -16.84
N GLY A 62 2.45 -3.62 -16.26
CA GLY A 62 2.47 -2.20 -16.65
C GLY A 62 1.13 -1.49 -16.41
N VAL A 63 0.39 -1.89 -15.37
CA VAL A 63 -0.94 -1.36 -15.05
C VAL A 63 -0.92 -0.58 -13.74
N ASN A 64 -1.84 0.36 -13.58
CA ASN A 64 -2.16 0.94 -12.27
C ASN A 64 -3.48 0.33 -11.80
N LEU A 65 -3.42 -0.56 -10.80
CA LEU A 65 -4.56 -1.27 -10.22
C LEU A 65 -5.58 -0.33 -9.60
N ALA A 66 -5.16 0.85 -9.11
CA ALA A 66 -6.09 1.86 -8.57
C ALA A 66 -7.10 2.35 -9.62
N ARG A 67 -6.80 2.24 -10.91
CA ARG A 67 -7.74 2.59 -12.00
C ARG A 67 -8.90 1.62 -12.15
N TYR A 68 -8.80 0.44 -11.55
CA TYR A 68 -9.76 -0.65 -11.69
C TYR A 68 -10.59 -0.90 -10.43
N VAL A 69 -10.29 -0.19 -9.34
CA VAL A 69 -11.12 -0.17 -8.13
C VAL A 69 -12.06 1.02 -8.21
N ARG A 70 -13.36 0.75 -8.06
CA ARG A 70 -14.37 1.80 -7.88
C ARG A 70 -14.42 2.11 -6.39
N VAL A 71 -14.10 3.35 -6.04
CA VAL A 71 -14.36 3.92 -4.72
C VAL A 71 -15.81 4.35 -4.64
#